data_AF-A0A7K0QAM0-F1
#
_entry.id   AF-A0A7K0QAM0-F1
#
_cell.length_a   1.000
_cell.length_b   1.000
_cell.length_c   1.000
_cell.angle_alpha   90.00
_cell.angle_beta   90.00
_cell.angle_gamma   90.00
#
_symmetry.space_group_name_H-M   'P 1'
#
loop_
_entity.id
_entity.type
_entity.pdbx_description
1 polymer ?
#
loop_
_entity_poly.entity_id
_entity_poly.type
_entity_poly.pdbx_seq_one_letter_code
_entity_poly.pdbx_strand_id
1 'polypeptide(L)'
;MAKRALKNDHNFTLIYDGDCGFCLRVATFISSRSSNISITPYQNPSINLKELGISDDLVAKASVLVRDDGKYQFGADAILDSFKSLPQPYKILVRILQFKPFIVFTREVYSWVNENRGAITKVPTQCGTNIIDVQSPPKESSYKPSVLLVTLVSFAVIQFVLPLTLFILRLAVPSSKYWIIMHCFEWSMYS
;
A
#
# COMPACT_ATOMS: atom_id res chain seq x y z
N MET A 1 12.67 -10.66 -21.67
CA MET A 1 14.02 -10.46 -21.08
C MET A 1 14.00 -9.88 -19.65
N ALA A 2 12.86 -9.43 -19.11
CA ALA A 2 12.75 -8.88 -17.74
C ALA A 2 13.02 -9.86 -16.58
N LYS A 3 12.92 -11.18 -16.81
CA LYS A 3 13.03 -12.23 -15.77
C LYS A 3 14.38 -12.29 -15.05
N ARG A 4 15.44 -11.69 -15.60
CA ARG A 4 16.80 -11.77 -15.03
C ARG A 4 17.13 -10.63 -14.06
N ALA A 5 16.40 -9.51 -14.14
CA ALA A 5 16.62 -8.32 -13.32
C ALA A 5 16.00 -8.41 -11.92
N LEU A 6 14.99 -9.27 -11.72
CA LEU A 6 14.32 -9.50 -10.44
C LEU A 6 14.66 -10.89 -9.87
N LYS A 7 15.96 -11.21 -9.78
CA LYS A 7 16.42 -12.43 -9.12
C LYS A 7 16.42 -12.21 -7.59
N ASN A 8 15.23 -12.01 -7.03
CA ASN A 8 15.01 -11.88 -5.59
C ASN A 8 14.03 -12.95 -5.13
N ASP A 9 14.16 -13.38 -3.87
CA ASP A 9 13.26 -14.33 -3.19
C ASP A 9 11.83 -13.77 -2.97
N HIS A 10 11.50 -12.65 -3.62
CA HIS A 10 10.26 -11.89 -3.44
C HIS A 10 9.43 -11.93 -4.73
N ASN A 11 8.14 -12.24 -4.59
CA ASN A 11 7.19 -12.31 -5.72
C ASN A 11 6.78 -10.92 -6.24
N PHE A 12 7.07 -9.87 -5.48
CA PHE A 12 6.68 -8.49 -5.78
C PHE A 12 7.84 -7.53 -5.52
N THR A 13 7.97 -6.49 -6.35
CA THR A 13 8.90 -5.37 -6.13
C THR A 13 8.15 -4.05 -6.26
N LEU A 14 8.06 -3.29 -5.18
CA LEU A 14 7.47 -1.96 -5.16
C LEU A 14 8.56 -0.90 -5.33
N ILE A 15 8.48 -0.22 -6.47
CA ILE A 15 9.33 0.89 -6.87
C ILE A 15 8.58 2.19 -6.57
N TYR A 16 9.24 3.14 -5.91
CA TYR A 16 8.61 4.41 -5.52
C TYR A 16 9.61 5.58 -5.58
N ASP A 17 9.09 6.80 -5.54
CA ASP A 17 9.89 8.01 -5.43
C ASP A 17 10.42 8.21 -4.00
N GLY A 18 11.74 8.19 -3.84
CA GLY A 18 12.41 8.42 -2.55
C GLY A 18 12.08 9.77 -1.91
N ASP A 19 11.68 10.77 -2.69
CA ASP A 19 11.28 12.09 -2.21
C ASP A 19 9.80 12.18 -1.81
N CYS A 20 9.04 11.09 -1.98
CA CYS A 20 7.63 11.01 -1.60
C CYS A 20 7.47 10.44 -0.18
N GLY A 21 7.29 11.32 0.83
CA GLY A 21 7.14 10.88 2.22
C GLY A 21 5.89 10.04 2.50
N PHE A 22 4.81 10.21 1.72
CA PHE A 22 3.64 9.32 1.77
C PHE A 22 4.00 7.91 1.27
N CYS A 23 4.65 7.83 0.10
CA CYS A 23 5.04 6.58 -0.53
C CYS A 23 6.00 5.80 0.37
N LEU A 24 6.98 6.48 0.97
CA LEU A 24 7.90 5.88 1.94
C LEU A 24 7.16 5.25 3.12
N ARG A 25 6.21 5.96 3.75
CA ARG A 25 5.45 5.43 4.90
C ARG A 25 4.63 4.20 4.53
N VAL A 26 3.94 4.25 3.39
CA VAL A 26 3.16 3.09 2.89
C VAL A 26 4.08 1.92 2.60
N ALA A 27 5.20 2.18 1.95
CA ALA A 27 6.20 1.16 1.65
C ALA A 27 6.73 0.51 2.94
N THR A 28 7.20 1.30 3.91
CA THR A 28 7.66 0.81 5.21
C THR A 28 6.57 0.00 5.95
N PHE A 29 5.31 0.44 5.89
CA PHE A 29 4.19 -0.29 6.50
C PHE A 29 4.02 -1.70 5.93
N ILE A 30 4.20 -1.85 4.61
CA ILE A 30 4.04 -3.12 3.91
C ILE A 30 5.26 -4.02 4.14
N SER A 31 6.49 -3.51 3.99
CA SER A 31 7.70 -4.32 4.21
C SER A 31 7.80 -4.84 5.64
N SER A 32 7.34 -4.07 6.63
CA SER A 32 7.33 -4.52 8.02
C SER A 32 6.32 -5.64 8.30
N ARG A 33 5.46 -6.00 7.33
CA ARG A 33 4.36 -6.99 7.48
C ARG A 33 4.36 -8.07 6.40
N SER A 34 5.26 -7.99 5.41
CA SER A 34 5.39 -9.00 4.38
C SER A 34 6.84 -9.16 3.95
N SER A 35 7.34 -10.39 4.03
CA SER A 35 8.59 -10.81 3.44
C SER A 35 8.45 -11.20 1.97
N ASN A 36 7.26 -11.10 1.36
CA ASN A 36 7.04 -11.49 -0.04
C ASN A 36 7.15 -10.31 -1.02
N ILE A 37 7.51 -9.12 -0.53
CA ILE A 37 7.64 -7.90 -1.31
C ILE A 37 8.96 -7.21 -1.03
N SER A 38 9.69 -6.91 -2.10
CA SER A 38 10.87 -6.05 -2.07
C SER A 38 10.42 -4.60 -2.26
N ILE A 39 11.11 -3.68 -1.61
CA ILE A 39 10.78 -2.25 -1.65
C ILE A 39 12.05 -1.49 -1.97
N THR A 40 12.00 -0.64 -2.99
CA THR A 40 13.20 0.06 -3.43
C THR A 40 12.85 1.40 -4.07
N PRO A 41 13.52 2.51 -3.67
CA PRO A 41 13.34 3.78 -4.35
C PRO A 41 13.91 3.70 -5.77
N TYR A 42 13.30 4.35 -6.76
CA TYR A 42 13.79 4.32 -8.14
C TYR A 42 15.17 4.98 -8.29
N GLN A 43 15.55 5.86 -7.36
CA GLN A 43 16.87 6.47 -7.27
C GLN A 43 17.97 5.47 -6.87
N ASN A 44 17.62 4.24 -6.45
CA ASN A 44 18.62 3.23 -6.13
C ASN A 44 19.32 2.74 -7.41
N PRO A 45 20.67 2.83 -7.50
CA PRO A 45 21.43 2.43 -8.69
C PRO A 45 21.32 0.92 -9.01
N SER A 46 20.83 0.10 -8.08
CA SER A 46 20.63 -1.34 -8.28
C SER A 46 19.39 -1.65 -9.14
N ILE A 47 18.51 -0.68 -9.40
CA ILE A 47 17.32 -0.86 -10.24
C ILE A 47 17.58 -0.34 -11.65
N ASN A 48 17.41 -1.21 -12.64
CA ASN A 48 17.42 -0.84 -14.04
C ASN A 48 15.99 -0.75 -14.60
N LEU A 49 15.40 0.44 -14.55
CA LEU A 49 14.04 0.70 -15.06
C LEU A 49 13.88 0.37 -16.55
N LYS A 50 14.94 0.63 -17.33
CA LYS A 50 14.97 0.35 -18.77
C LYS A 50 14.87 -1.14 -19.06
N GLU A 51 15.52 -1.99 -18.27
CA GLU A 51 15.40 -3.46 -18.38
C GLU A 51 14.01 -3.97 -17.99
N LEU A 52 13.32 -3.25 -17.10
CA LEU A 52 11.95 -3.53 -16.70
C LEU A 52 10.91 -2.95 -17.69
N GLY A 53 11.35 -2.17 -18.68
CA GLY A 53 10.45 -1.50 -19.63
C GLY A 53 9.62 -0.37 -19.00
N ILE A 54 10.10 0.18 -17.87
CA ILE A 54 9.45 1.25 -17.12
C ILE A 54 10.14 2.57 -17.45
N SER A 55 9.37 3.63 -17.71
CA SER A 55 9.93 4.96 -17.94
C SER A 55 10.24 5.69 -16.63
N ASP A 56 11.33 6.47 -16.63
CA ASP A 56 11.70 7.32 -15.49
C ASP A 56 10.59 8.31 -15.12
N ASP A 57 9.91 8.87 -16.13
CA ASP A 57 8.76 9.77 -15.93
C ASP A 57 7.59 9.11 -15.18
N LEU A 58 7.35 7.81 -15.42
CA LEU A 58 6.29 7.08 -14.75
C LEU A 58 6.60 6.91 -13.27
N VAL A 59 7.83 6.49 -12.91
CA VAL A 59 8.21 6.28 -11.51
C VAL A 59 8.40 7.58 -10.74
N ALA A 60 8.75 8.67 -11.43
CA ALA A 60 8.79 10.02 -10.85
C ALA A 60 7.40 10.58 -10.54
N LYS A 61 6.36 10.07 -11.21
CA LYS A 61 4.96 10.50 -11.04
C LYS A 61 4.11 9.50 -10.27
N ALA A 62 4.50 8.25 -10.17
CA ALA A 62 3.67 7.22 -9.57
C ALA A 62 4.52 6.07 -9.04
N SER A 63 4.08 5.45 -7.95
CA SER A 63 4.64 4.19 -7.49
C SER A 63 4.33 3.08 -8.49
N VAL A 64 5.27 2.17 -8.71
CA VAL A 64 5.14 1.06 -9.65
C VAL A 64 5.36 -0.25 -8.91
N LEU A 65 4.43 -1.19 -9.04
CA LEU A 65 4.57 -2.53 -8.50
C LEU A 65 4.87 -3.49 -9.64
N VAL A 66 6.04 -4.11 -9.63
CA VAL A 66 6.43 -5.15 -10.56
C VAL A 66 6.19 -6.52 -9.94
N ARG A 67 5.59 -7.43 -10.71
CA ARG A 67 5.32 -8.82 -10.32
C ARG A 67 6.38 -9.75 -10.91
N ASP A 68 6.46 -10.96 -10.37
CA ASP A 68 7.30 -12.07 -10.85
C ASP A 68 7.11 -12.42 -12.34
N ASP A 69 5.90 -12.24 -12.88
CA ASP A 69 5.58 -12.43 -14.30
C ASP A 69 6.10 -11.30 -15.20
N GLY A 70 6.72 -10.27 -14.62
CA GLY A 70 7.24 -9.09 -15.31
C GLY A 70 6.17 -8.06 -15.67
N LYS A 71 4.89 -8.30 -15.33
CA LYS A 71 3.87 -7.25 -15.44
C LYS A 71 4.03 -6.27 -14.31
N TYR A 72 3.62 -5.03 -14.58
CA TYR A 72 3.60 -4.00 -13.57
C TYR A 72 2.25 -3.29 -13.52
N GLN A 73 1.98 -2.71 -12.37
CA GLN A 73 0.89 -1.76 -12.13
C GLN A 73 1.49 -0.46 -11.64
N PHE A 74 0.76 0.64 -11.73
CA PHE A 74 1.23 1.96 -11.28
C PHE A 74 0.16 2.70 -10.46
N GLY A 75 0.59 3.71 -9.71
CA GLY A 75 -0.28 4.61 -8.96
C GLY A 75 -1.08 3.90 -7.86
N ALA A 76 -2.37 4.24 -7.76
CA ALA A 76 -3.28 3.62 -6.81
C ALA A 76 -3.35 2.09 -6.95
N ASP A 77 -3.31 1.59 -8.19
CA ASP A 77 -3.38 0.16 -8.47
C ASP A 77 -2.11 -0.57 -7.97
N ALA A 78 -0.93 0.05 -8.11
CA ALA A 78 0.32 -0.49 -7.54
C ALA A 78 0.26 -0.59 -6.03
N ILE A 79 -0.23 0.45 -5.35
CA ILE A 79 -0.39 0.45 -3.91
C ILE A 79 -1.39 -0.63 -3.49
N LEU A 80 -2.59 -0.67 -4.07
CA LEU A 80 -3.58 -1.70 -3.71
C LEU A 80 -3.09 -3.12 -3.98
N ASP A 81 -2.39 -3.35 -5.08
CA ASP A 81 -1.84 -4.66 -5.39
C ASP A 81 -0.70 -5.07 -4.45
N SER A 82 0.07 -4.11 -3.93
CA SER A 82 1.13 -4.41 -2.96
C SER A 82 0.56 -5.00 -1.66
N PHE A 83 -0.67 -4.62 -1.26
CA PHE A 83 -1.36 -5.19 -0.11
C PHE A 83 -1.76 -6.66 -0.32
N LYS A 84 -1.73 -7.19 -1.55
CA LYS A 84 -1.94 -8.64 -1.79
C LYS A 84 -0.81 -9.50 -1.22
N SER A 85 0.35 -8.90 -0.97
CA SER A 85 1.49 -9.54 -0.28
C SER A 85 1.27 -9.70 1.23
N LEU A 86 0.29 -8.99 1.82
CA LEU A 86 0.00 -9.03 3.27
C LEU A 86 -0.95 -10.18 3.61
N PRO A 87 -0.97 -10.65 4.88
CA PRO A 87 -1.95 -11.64 5.34
C PRO A 87 -3.39 -11.08 5.34
N GLN A 88 -4.37 -11.93 5.67
CA GLN A 88 -5.71 -11.42 6.01
C GLN A 88 -5.63 -10.56 7.28
N PRO A 89 -6.46 -9.52 7.45
CA PRO A 89 -7.63 -9.14 6.63
C PRO A 89 -7.33 -8.19 5.45
N TYR A 90 -6.06 -7.80 5.25
CA TYR A 90 -5.68 -6.80 4.25
C TYR A 90 -6.10 -7.19 2.82
N LYS A 91 -6.03 -8.48 2.48
CA LYS A 91 -6.47 -8.98 1.16
C LYS A 91 -7.98 -8.76 0.93
N ILE A 92 -8.80 -8.88 1.98
CA ILE A 92 -10.25 -8.61 1.88
C ILE A 92 -10.48 -7.11 1.64
N LEU A 93 -9.77 -6.25 2.38
CA LEU A 93 -9.86 -4.80 2.20
C LEU A 93 -9.52 -4.39 0.76
N VAL A 94 -8.45 -4.95 0.18
CA VAL A 94 -8.08 -4.70 -1.21
C VAL A 94 -9.18 -5.10 -2.18
N ARG A 95 -9.82 -6.26 -2.00
CA ARG A 95 -10.91 -6.69 -2.89
C ARG A 95 -12.08 -5.71 -2.87
N ILE A 96 -12.40 -5.15 -1.71
CA ILE A 96 -13.45 -4.15 -1.56
C ILE A 96 -13.05 -2.86 -2.28
N LEU A 97 -11.82 -2.38 -2.06
CA LEU A 97 -11.32 -1.14 -2.68
C LEU A 97 -11.12 -1.29 -4.20
N GLN A 98 -10.90 -2.50 -4.70
CA GLN A 98 -10.83 -2.81 -6.14
C GLN A 98 -12.21 -2.89 -6.82
N PHE A 99 -13.31 -2.80 -6.07
CA PHE A 99 -14.65 -2.74 -6.65
C PHE A 99 -14.86 -1.40 -7.37
N LYS A 100 -15.53 -1.42 -8.54
CA LYS A 100 -15.60 -0.32 -9.51
C LYS A 100 -15.84 1.09 -8.93
N PRO A 101 -16.82 1.35 -8.05
CA PRO A 101 -17.01 2.69 -7.48
C PRO A 101 -15.83 3.12 -6.61
N PHE A 102 -15.24 2.21 -5.84
CA PHE A 102 -14.15 2.54 -4.93
C PHE A 102 -12.82 2.72 -5.64
N ILE A 103 -12.55 1.98 -6.71
CA ILE A 103 -11.27 2.12 -7.42
C ILE A 103 -11.17 3.45 -8.17
N VAL A 104 -12.28 3.95 -8.73
CA VAL A 104 -12.32 5.29 -9.34
C VAL A 104 -12.00 6.33 -8.28
N PHE A 105 -12.69 6.28 -7.13
CA PHE A 105 -12.41 7.18 -6.01
C PHE A 105 -10.96 7.08 -5.52
N THR A 106 -10.43 5.87 -5.38
CA THR A 106 -9.05 5.65 -4.91
C THR A 106 -8.02 6.22 -5.88
N ARG A 107 -8.26 6.14 -7.20
CA ARG A 107 -7.39 6.74 -8.22
C ARG A 107 -7.40 8.26 -8.16
N GLU A 108 -8.56 8.88 -7.97
CA GLU A 108 -8.68 10.34 -7.81
C GLU A 108 -7.95 10.82 -6.56
N VAL A 109 -8.18 10.15 -5.42
CA VAL A 109 -7.48 10.46 -4.16
C VAL A 109 -5.97 10.31 -4.34
N TYR A 110 -5.52 9.26 -5.03
CA TYR A 110 -4.10 9.06 -5.30
C TYR A 110 -3.52 10.18 -6.18
N SER A 111 -4.20 10.57 -7.25
CA SER A 111 -3.76 11.68 -8.12
C SER A 111 -3.60 12.96 -7.31
N TRP A 112 -4.60 13.28 -6.50
CA TRP A 112 -4.56 14.45 -5.64
C TRP A 112 -3.40 14.40 -4.63
N VAL A 113 -3.19 13.26 -3.96
CA VAL A 113 -2.05 13.10 -3.02
C VAL A 113 -0.73 13.29 -3.74
N ASN A 114 -0.60 12.73 -4.95
CA ASN A 114 0.62 12.79 -5.73
C ASN A 114 0.93 14.21 -6.25
N GLU A 115 -0.09 14.94 -6.68
CA GLU A 115 0.03 16.36 -7.07
C GLU A 115 0.40 17.25 -5.87
N ASN A 116 -0.09 16.91 -4.68
CA ASN A 116 0.13 17.67 -3.46
C ASN A 116 1.28 17.10 -2.59
N ARG A 117 2.10 16.19 -3.12
CA ARG A 117 3.08 15.42 -2.33
C ARG A 117 4.06 16.29 -1.53
N GLY A 118 4.53 17.40 -2.12
CA GLY A 118 5.43 18.35 -1.47
C GLY A 118 4.79 19.15 -0.32
N ALA A 119 3.46 19.31 -0.34
CA ALA A 119 2.71 19.98 0.73
C ALA A 119 2.27 19.00 1.84
N ILE A 120 1.94 17.76 1.46
CA ILE A 120 1.36 16.74 2.35
C ILE A 120 2.42 16.09 3.23
N THR A 121 3.60 15.82 2.69
CA THR A 121 4.61 15.01 3.35
C THR A 121 6.00 15.48 2.98
N LYS A 122 6.70 16.12 3.93
CA LYS A 122 8.15 16.24 3.83
C LYS A 122 8.74 14.89 4.19
N VAL A 123 9.60 14.34 3.33
CA VAL A 123 10.52 13.28 3.76
C VAL A 123 11.34 13.87 4.90
N PRO A 124 11.56 13.14 6.02
CA PRO A 124 12.51 13.61 7.01
C PRO A 124 13.85 13.79 6.29
N THR A 125 14.28 15.04 6.14
CA THR A 125 15.55 15.38 5.53
C THR A 125 16.63 14.69 6.36
N GLN A 126 17.16 13.56 5.87
CA GLN A 126 18.31 12.96 6.51
C GLN A 126 19.48 13.89 6.23
N CYS A 127 19.84 14.68 7.24
CA CYS A 127 21.02 15.53 7.19
C CYS A 127 22.23 14.60 7.21
N GLY A 128 22.76 14.31 6.03
CA GLY A 128 24.08 13.70 5.82
C GLY A 128 24.31 12.34 6.48
N THR A 129 23.98 11.26 5.78
CA THR A 129 24.80 10.05 5.75
C THR A 129 24.40 9.20 4.54
N ASN A 130 25.37 8.91 3.67
CA ASN A 130 25.34 7.70 2.86
C ASN A 130 25.07 6.52 3.81
N ILE A 131 23.91 5.88 3.75
CA ILE A 131 23.70 4.41 3.65
C ILE A 131 22.22 4.20 3.32
N ILE A 132 21.98 3.47 2.23
CA ILE A 132 20.70 2.82 1.92
C ILE A 132 20.44 1.82 3.05
N ASP A 133 19.74 2.24 4.09
CA ASP A 133 19.14 1.32 5.08
C ASP A 133 17.75 1.84 5.43
N VAL A 134 16.76 1.39 4.65
CA VAL A 134 15.32 1.63 4.87
C VAL A 134 14.83 0.73 6.03
N GLN A 135 15.58 0.66 7.12
CA GLN A 135 15.29 -0.23 8.25
C GLN A 135 14.84 0.53 9.52
N SER A 136 14.90 1.87 9.53
CA SER A 136 14.54 2.65 10.72
C SER A 136 13.20 3.37 10.54
N PRO A 137 12.15 3.04 11.32
CA PRO A 137 10.86 3.73 11.22
C PRO A 137 11.02 5.21 11.60
N PRO A 138 10.45 6.16 10.83
CA PRO A 138 10.57 7.57 11.15
C PRO A 138 9.85 7.87 12.48
N LYS A 139 10.57 8.51 13.43
CA LYS A 139 10.01 9.02 14.68
C LYS A 139 8.86 9.99 14.40
N GLU A 140 7.77 9.83 15.15
CA GLU A 140 6.51 10.58 15.05
C GLU A 140 6.74 12.09 14.90
N SER A 141 6.36 12.65 13.76
CA SER A 141 6.30 14.10 13.57
C SER A 141 4.88 14.54 13.22
N SER A 142 4.26 15.25 14.17
CA SER A 142 3.25 16.31 14.02
C SER A 142 2.16 16.10 12.95
N TYR A 143 0.96 15.75 13.43
CA TYR A 143 -0.25 15.52 12.65
C TYR A 143 -0.69 16.76 11.85
N LYS A 144 -0.78 16.61 10.52
CA LYS A 144 -1.36 17.59 9.58
C LYS A 144 -2.68 17.06 8.99
N PRO A 145 -3.57 17.94 8.50
CA PRO A 145 -4.94 17.62 8.05
C PRO A 145 -5.07 16.53 6.96
N SER A 146 -3.97 16.11 6.32
CA SER A 146 -3.91 14.96 5.42
C SER A 146 -4.06 13.61 6.15
N VAL A 147 -3.58 13.50 7.39
CA VAL A 147 -3.85 12.31 8.22
C VAL A 147 -5.33 12.28 8.60
N LEU A 148 -5.96 13.44 8.81
CA LEU A 148 -7.41 13.52 9.02
C LEU A 148 -8.17 12.99 7.80
N LEU A 149 -7.75 13.28 6.56
CA LEU A 149 -8.39 12.76 5.36
C LEU A 149 -8.21 11.25 5.20
N VAL A 150 -7.00 10.72 5.44
CA VAL A 150 -6.75 9.25 5.44
C VAL A 150 -7.53 8.57 6.56
N THR A 151 -7.63 9.21 7.72
CA THR A 151 -8.42 8.72 8.85
C THR A 151 -9.90 8.79 8.51
N LEU A 152 -10.40 9.83 7.83
CA LEU A 152 -11.79 9.99 7.38
C LEU A 152 -12.17 9.02 6.27
N VAL A 153 -11.26 8.72 5.33
CA VAL A 153 -11.45 7.66 4.32
C VAL A 153 -11.46 6.29 5.00
N SER A 154 -10.56 6.06 5.96
CA SER A 154 -10.58 4.86 6.79
C SER A 154 -11.87 4.77 7.63
N PHE A 155 -12.35 5.89 8.17
CA PHE A 155 -13.57 6.00 8.97
C PHE A 155 -14.81 5.79 8.11
N ALA A 156 -14.85 6.32 6.89
CA ALA A 156 -15.94 6.12 5.93
C ALA A 156 -15.98 4.67 5.44
N VAL A 157 -14.82 4.06 5.17
CA VAL A 157 -14.75 2.62 4.87
C VAL A 157 -15.24 1.82 6.07
N ILE A 158 -14.82 2.12 7.30
CA ILE A 158 -15.28 1.43 8.50
C ILE A 158 -16.80 1.65 8.73
N GLN A 159 -17.30 2.88 8.62
CA GLN A 159 -18.70 3.24 8.90
C GLN A 159 -19.67 2.77 7.82
N PHE A 160 -19.25 2.59 6.56
CA PHE A 160 -20.15 2.16 5.49
C PHE A 160 -19.93 0.71 5.06
N VAL A 161 -18.69 0.22 5.06
CA VAL A 161 -18.36 -1.13 4.58
C VAL A 161 -18.48 -2.16 5.70
N LEU A 162 -18.08 -1.84 6.94
CA LEU A 162 -18.19 -2.77 8.06
C LEU A 162 -19.66 -3.14 8.39
N PRO A 163 -20.60 -2.19 8.53
CA PRO A 163 -21.99 -2.57 8.80
C PRO A 163 -22.63 -3.27 7.60
N LEU A 164 -22.27 -2.93 6.36
CA LEU A 164 -22.77 -3.63 5.18
C LEU A 164 -22.26 -5.07 5.10
N THR A 165 -20.98 -5.29 5.39
CA THR A 165 -20.40 -6.64 5.43
C THR A 165 -20.95 -7.48 6.58
N LEU A 166 -21.15 -6.90 7.77
CA LEU A 166 -21.83 -7.55 8.89
C LEU A 166 -23.31 -7.82 8.58
N PHE A 167 -23.99 -6.94 7.85
CA PHE A 167 -25.38 -7.16 7.43
C PHE A 167 -25.49 -8.29 6.40
N ILE A 168 -24.59 -8.34 5.41
CA ILE A 168 -24.54 -9.42 4.43
C ILE A 168 -24.20 -10.76 5.10
N LEU A 169 -23.24 -10.78 6.02
CA LEU A 169 -22.92 -11.97 6.81
C LEU A 169 -24.15 -12.45 7.60
N ARG A 170 -24.91 -11.53 8.21
CA ARG A 170 -26.15 -11.84 8.94
C ARG A 170 -27.25 -12.45 8.06
N LEU A 171 -27.30 -12.06 6.79
CA LEU A 171 -28.23 -12.64 5.81
C LEU A 171 -27.75 -14.00 5.27
N ALA A 172 -26.43 -14.19 5.15
CA ALA A 172 -25.84 -15.39 4.57
C ALA A 172 -25.67 -16.54 5.56
N VAL A 173 -25.62 -16.26 6.88
CA VAL A 173 -25.35 -17.25 7.92
C VAL A 173 -26.58 -17.41 8.84
N PRO A 174 -27.13 -18.63 9.00
CA PRO A 174 -28.23 -18.91 9.93
C PRO A 174 -27.88 -18.44 11.35
N SER A 175 -28.84 -17.81 12.04
CA SER A 175 -28.62 -17.11 13.32
C SER A 175 -27.95 -17.95 14.41
N SER A 176 -28.04 -19.28 14.34
CA SER A 176 -27.43 -20.21 15.30
C SER A 176 -25.89 -20.29 15.21
N LYS A 177 -25.26 -19.85 14.11
CA LYS A 177 -23.79 -19.93 13.93
C LYS A 177 -23.07 -18.59 14.07
N TYR A 178 -23.80 -17.49 14.22
CA TYR A 178 -23.26 -16.12 14.20
C TYR A 178 -22.36 -15.81 15.41
N TRP A 179 -22.75 -16.31 16.59
CA TRP A 179 -22.02 -16.09 17.84
C TRP A 179 -20.62 -16.70 17.84
N ILE A 180 -20.43 -17.84 17.17
CA ILE A 180 -19.14 -18.53 17.12
C ILE A 180 -18.13 -17.74 16.26
N ILE A 181 -18.60 -17.13 15.16
CA ILE A 181 -17.74 -16.36 14.24
C ILE A 181 -17.33 -15.02 14.85
N MET A 182 -18.27 -14.31 15.51
CA MET A 182 -17.96 -13.05 16.19
C MET A 182 -16.93 -13.24 17.31
N HIS A 183 -17.06 -14.29 18.12
CA HIS A 183 -16.10 -14.56 19.19
C HIS A 183 -14.69 -14.88 18.66
N CYS A 184 -14.59 -15.56 17.51
CA CYS A 184 -13.29 -15.84 16.88
C CYS A 184 -12.64 -14.57 16.29
N PHE A 185 -13.45 -13.65 15.74
CA PHE A 185 -12.94 -12.43 15.12
C PHE A 185 -12.41 -11.44 16.17
N GLU A 186 -13.10 -11.34 17.32
CA GLU A 186 -12.70 -10.48 18.43
C GLU A 186 -11.37 -10.93 19.07
N TRP A 187 -11.16 -12.25 19.20
CA TRP A 187 -9.89 -12.79 19.70
C TRP A 187 -8.70 -12.58 18.75
N SER A 188 -8.94 -12.62 17.43
CA SER A 188 -7.90 -12.44 16.41
C SER A 188 -7.44 -10.99 16.22
N MET A 189 -8.17 -9.99 16.74
CA MET A 189 -7.74 -8.59 16.69
C MET A 189 -6.87 -8.17 17.90
N TYR A 190 -6.90 -8.94 18.98
CA TYR A 190 -6.18 -8.63 20.23
C TYR A 190 -4.94 -9.51 20.47
N SER A 191 -4.60 -10.40 19.54
CA SER A 191 -3.40 -11.26 19.56
C SER A 191 -2.43 -10.88 18.44
#